data_AF-A0A2U1SUK7-F1
#
_entry.id   AF-A0A2U1SUK7-F1
#
_cell.length_a   1.000
_cell.length_b   1.000
_cell.length_c   1.000
_cell.angle_alpha   90.00
_cell.angle_beta   90.00
_cell.angle_gamma   90.00
#
_symmetry.space_group_name_H-M   'P 1'
#
loop_
_entity.id
_entity.type
_entity.pdbx_description
1 polymer ?
#
loop_
_entity_poly.entity_id
_entity_poly.type
_entity_poly.pdbx_seq_one_letter_code
_entity_poly.pdbx_strand_id
1 'polypeptide(L)'
;MTITLTNDQRAWLEAHVSRGDYGSIEEAVRQLLDERIAESELIENDDLAWAKPLVDEALAEVAAGQTISLDEHARRIDALLGAETRAKTR
;
A
#
# COMPACT_ATOMS: atom_id res chain seq x y z
N MET A 1 -16.98 25.85 11.44
CA MET A 1 -15.54 25.72 11.13
C MET A 1 -15.26 26.59 9.92
N THR A 2 -14.22 27.42 9.97
CA THR A 2 -13.85 28.30 8.85
C THR A 2 -12.48 27.88 8.35
N ILE A 3 -12.43 27.43 7.09
CA ILE A 3 -11.21 27.03 6.40
C ILE A 3 -11.11 27.87 5.13
N THR A 4 -9.92 28.42 4.89
CA THR A 4 -9.65 29.25 3.72
C THR A 4 -9.02 28.40 2.65
N LEU A 5 -9.76 28.15 1.57
CA LEU A 5 -9.25 27.47 0.38
C LEU A 5 -8.42 28.45 -0.46
N THR A 6 -7.37 27.94 -1.09
CA THR A 6 -6.72 28.68 -2.17
C THR A 6 -7.67 28.80 -3.37
N ASN A 7 -7.38 29.75 -4.27
CA ASN A 7 -8.19 29.91 -5.49
C ASN A 7 -8.20 28.64 -6.33
N ASP A 8 -7.06 27.97 -6.45
CA ASP A 8 -6.94 26.73 -7.23
C ASP A 8 -7.73 25.57 -6.60
N GLN A 9 -7.68 25.43 -5.27
CA GLN A 9 -8.47 24.43 -4.56
C GLN A 9 -9.97 24.67 -4.75
N ARG A 10 -10.40 25.94 -4.66
CA ARG A 10 -11.80 26.31 -4.89
C ARG A 10 -12.22 25.96 -6.32
N ALA A 11 -11.46 26.40 -7.32
CA ALA A 11 -11.77 26.14 -8.73
C ALA A 11 -11.84 24.63 -9.03
N TRP A 12 -10.94 23.85 -8.44
CA TRP A 12 -10.95 22.39 -8.56
C TRP A 12 -12.22 21.77 -7.94
N LEU A 13 -12.59 22.19 -6.73
CA LEU A 13 -13.80 21.69 -6.05
C LEU A 13 -15.08 22.09 -6.81
N GLU A 14 -15.17 23.34 -7.28
CA GLU A 14 -16.27 23.83 -8.10
C GLU A 14 -16.45 22.99 -9.38
N ALA A 15 -15.36 22.61 -10.04
CA ALA A 15 -15.41 21.76 -11.21
C ALA A 15 -15.97 20.35 -10.90
N HIS A 16 -15.63 19.78 -9.73
CA HIS A 16 -16.13 18.46 -9.31
C HIS A 16 -17.61 18.51 -8.90
N VAL A 17 -18.03 19.57 -8.21
CA VAL A 17 -19.44 19.82 -7.92
C VAL A 17 -20.24 20.00 -9.21
N SER A 18 -19.73 20.77 -10.17
CA SER A 18 -20.39 20.97 -11.46
C SER A 18 -20.50 19.69 -12.29
N ARG A 19 -19.59 18.74 -12.10
CA ARG A 19 -19.64 17.40 -12.72
C ARG A 19 -20.61 16.46 -12.01
N GLY A 20 -21.08 16.82 -10.82
CA GLY A 20 -21.97 16.00 -9.99
C GLY A 20 -21.24 14.98 -9.12
N ASP A 21 -19.92 15.10 -8.97
CA ASP A 21 -19.15 14.20 -8.09
C ASP A 21 -19.47 14.44 -6.61
N TYR A 22 -19.86 15.67 -6.26
CA TYR A 22 -20.25 16.08 -4.92
C TYR A 22 -21.48 17.00 -4.98
N GLY A 23 -22.32 16.98 -3.93
CA GLY A 23 -23.49 17.85 -3.84
C GLY A 23 -23.15 19.30 -3.44
N SER A 24 -21.99 19.54 -2.83
CA SER A 24 -21.50 20.88 -2.47
C SER A 24 -19.99 20.91 -2.25
N ILE A 25 -19.41 22.11 -2.21
CA ILE A 25 -17.99 22.31 -1.85
C ILE A 25 -17.75 21.84 -0.41
N GLU A 26 -18.65 22.15 0.50
CA GLU A 26 -18.56 21.76 1.91
C GLU A 26 -18.60 20.24 2.10
N GLU A 27 -19.42 19.54 1.32
CA GLU A 27 -19.46 18.08 1.29
C GLU A 27 -18.16 17.49 0.77
N ALA A 28 -17.67 17.98 -0.37
CA ALA A 28 -16.41 17.55 -0.95
C ALA A 28 -15.23 17.71 0.03
N VAL A 29 -15.15 18.88 0.69
CA VAL A 29 -14.10 19.15 1.68
C VAL A 29 -14.19 18.21 2.87
N ARG A 30 -15.39 17.94 3.39
CA ARG A 30 -15.58 16.99 4.50
C ARG A 30 -15.11 15.60 4.11
N GLN A 31 -15.55 15.10 2.96
CA GLN A 31 -15.20 13.77 2.49
C GLN A 31 -13.68 13.63 2.27
N LEU A 32 -13.03 14.60 1.62
CA LEU A 32 -11.58 14.57 1.40
C LEU A 32 -10.78 14.61 2.71
N LEU A 33 -11.27 15.33 3.72
CA LEU A 33 -10.64 15.33 5.04
C LEU A 33 -10.84 13.99 5.76
N ASP A 34 -12.04 13.42 5.72
CA ASP A 34 -12.33 12.11 6.33
C ASP A 34 -11.48 11.01 5.69
N GLU A 35 -11.34 11.01 4.35
CA GLU A 35 -10.47 10.10 3.62
C GLU A 35 -9.00 10.26 4.06
N ARG A 36 -8.51 11.49 4.16
CA ARG A 36 -7.12 11.74 4.58
C ARG A 36 -6.86 11.32 6.02
N ILE A 37 -7.84 11.49 6.92
CA ILE A 37 -7.76 11.02 8.32
C ILE A 37 -7.67 9.50 8.34
N ALA A 38 -8.56 8.79 7.63
CA ALA A 38 -8.54 7.34 7.56
C ALA A 38 -7.23 6.79 6.96
N GLU A 39 -6.71 7.42 5.91
CA GLU A 39 -5.41 7.07 5.33
C GLU A 39 -4.27 7.28 6.35
N SER A 40 -4.27 8.41 7.07
CA SER A 40 -3.27 8.67 8.11
C SER A 40 -3.34 7.63 9.21
N GLU A 41 -4.52 7.27 9.68
CA GLU A 41 -4.69 6.24 10.71
C GLU A 41 -4.18 4.88 10.24
N LEU A 42 -4.36 4.52 8.97
CA LEU A 42 -3.80 3.28 8.43
C LEU A 42 -2.27 3.34 8.36
N ILE A 43 -1.69 4.43 7.85
CA ILE A 43 -0.23 4.56 7.69
C ILE A 43 0.46 4.67 9.06
N GLU A 44 -0.10 5.45 9.99
CA GLU A 44 0.47 5.68 11.30
C GLU A 44 0.34 4.46 12.24
N ASN A 45 -0.68 3.62 12.03
CA ASN A 45 -0.84 2.37 12.77
C ASN A 45 -0.28 1.13 12.05
N ASP A 46 0.12 1.23 10.78
CA ASP A 46 0.85 0.17 10.07
C ASP A 46 2.35 0.28 10.40
N ASP A 47 2.67 0.04 11.66
CA ASP A 47 4.03 0.11 12.21
C ASP A 47 4.95 -1.01 11.71
N LEU A 48 4.43 -1.91 10.86
CA LEU A 48 5.09 -3.11 10.35
C LEU A 48 5.76 -3.94 11.46
N ALA A 49 5.27 -3.87 12.70
CA ALA A 49 5.90 -4.57 13.83
C ALA A 49 5.90 -6.09 13.62
N TRP A 50 4.91 -6.61 12.88
CA TRP A 50 4.85 -8.01 12.46
C TRP A 50 6.06 -8.43 11.60
N ALA A 51 6.66 -7.52 10.84
CA ALA A 51 7.77 -7.81 9.94
C ALA A 51 9.12 -7.86 10.67
N LYS A 52 9.25 -7.17 11.81
CA LYS A 52 10.49 -7.11 12.59
C LYS A 52 11.13 -8.49 12.87
N PRO A 53 10.41 -9.49 13.41
CA PRO A 53 11.02 -10.80 13.67
C PRO A 53 11.53 -11.48 12.39
N LEU A 54 10.83 -11.33 11.26
CA LEU A 54 11.22 -11.91 9.97
C LEU A 54 12.48 -11.23 9.40
N VAL A 55 12.58 -9.90 9.56
CA VAL A 55 13.77 -9.13 9.17
C VAL A 55 14.96 -9.50 10.05
N ASP A 56 14.76 -9.62 11.36
CA ASP A 56 15.83 -10.01 12.29
C ASP A 56 16.35 -11.43 11.98
N GLU A 57 15.47 -12.36 11.63
CA GLU A 57 15.83 -13.72 11.16
C GLU A 57 16.63 -13.65 9.85
N ALA A 58 16.14 -12.94 8.83
CA ALA A 58 16.83 -12.81 7.56
C ALA A 58 18.23 -12.17 7.71
N LEU A 59 18.38 -11.17 8.59
CA LEU A 59 19.68 -10.56 8.90
C LEU A 59 20.64 -11.57 9.55
N ALA A 60 20.14 -12.45 10.41
CA ALA A 60 20.94 -13.51 11.02
C ALA A 60 21.42 -14.55 9.98
N GLU A 61 20.54 -14.95 9.05
CA GLU A 61 20.89 -15.84 7.93
C GLU A 61 21.95 -15.22 7.02
N VAL A 62 21.82 -13.93 6.69
CA VAL A 62 22.81 -13.18 5.92
C VAL A 62 24.16 -13.16 6.64
N ALA A 63 24.18 -12.88 7.95
CA ALA A 63 25.40 -12.88 8.75
C ALA A 63 26.05 -14.27 8.83
N ALA A 64 25.25 -15.34 8.81
CA ALA A 64 25.71 -16.72 8.76
C ALA A 64 26.15 -17.18 7.35
N GLY A 65 26.04 -16.33 6.33
CA GLY A 65 26.36 -16.66 4.94
C GLY A 65 25.33 -17.58 4.28
N GLN A 66 24.13 -17.71 4.85
CA GLN A 66 23.04 -18.55 4.34
C GLN A 66 22.24 -17.83 3.24
N THR A 67 22.95 -17.19 2.31
CA THR A 67 22.34 -16.53 1.16
C THR A 67 22.48 -17.38 -0.09
N ILE A 68 21.56 -17.21 -1.03
CA ILE A 68 21.64 -17.83 -2.35
C ILE A 68 21.70 -16.74 -3.42
N SER A 69 22.29 -17.06 -4.56
CA SER A 69 22.27 -16.16 -5.72
C SER A 69 20.85 -16.03 -6.27
N LEU A 70 20.57 -14.90 -6.94
CA LEU A 70 19.30 -14.68 -7.62
C LEU A 70 19.00 -15.79 -8.65
N ASP A 71 20.01 -16.19 -9.44
CA ASP A 71 19.87 -17.26 -10.43
C ASP A 71 19.50 -18.60 -9.80
N GLU A 72 20.08 -18.92 -8.64
CA GLU A 72 19.75 -20.12 -7.90
C GLU A 72 18.33 -20.06 -7.34
N HIS A 73 17.94 -18.91 -6.76
CA HIS A 73 16.57 -18.70 -6.28
C HIS A 73 15.54 -18.89 -7.40
N ALA A 74 15.76 -18.27 -8.56
CA ALA A 74 14.88 -18.37 -9.71
C ALA A 74 14.67 -19.83 -10.16
N ARG A 75 15.76 -20.60 -10.30
CA ARG A 75 15.68 -22.03 -10.65
C ARG A 75 14.91 -22.85 -9.62
N ARG A 76 15.06 -22.54 -8.33
CA ARG A 76 14.33 -23.23 -7.25
C ARG A 76 12.83 -22.95 -7.34
N ILE A 77 12.43 -21.70 -7.57
CA ILE A 77 11.02 -21.32 -7.74
C ILE A 77 10.42 -22.00 -8.96
N ASP A 78 11.10 -21.99 -10.12
CA ASP A 78 10.64 -22.66 -11.34
C ASP A 78 10.43 -24.17 -11.12
N ALA A 79 11.35 -24.81 -10.42
CA ALA A 79 11.26 -26.24 -10.09
C ALA A 79 10.04 -26.54 -9.19
N LEU A 80 9.79 -25.70 -8.18
CA LEU A 80 8.66 -25.83 -7.26
C LEU A 80 7.32 -25.66 -7.98
N LEU A 81 7.18 -24.59 -8.77
CA LEU A 81 5.95 -24.33 -9.53
C LEU A 81 5.68 -25.42 -10.57
N GLY A 82 6.73 -25.91 -11.24
CA GLY A 82 6.62 -27.04 -12.15
C GLY A 82 6.21 -28.34 -11.45
N ALA A 83 6.66 -28.57 -10.22
CA ALA A 83 6.28 -29.73 -9.41
C ALA A 83 4.82 -29.67 -8.95
N GLU A 84 4.36 -28.49 -8.51
CA GLU A 84 2.96 -28.27 -8.10
C GLU A 84 1.99 -28.52 -9.27
N THR A 85 2.33 -28.05 -10.46
CA THR A 85 1.52 -28.24 -11.68
C THR A 85 1.38 -29.73 -12.04
N ARG A 86 2.46 -30.51 -11.88
CA ARG A 86 2.44 -31.97 -12.11
C ARG A 86 1.66 -32.73 -11.04
N ALA A 87 1.66 -32.28 -9.80
CA ALA A 87 0.89 -32.89 -8.71
C ALA A 87 -0.63 -32.68 -8.88
N LYS A 88 -1.06 -31.54 -9.43
CA LYS A 88 -2.49 -31.22 -9.67
C LYS A 88 -3.12 -31.91 -10.88
N THR A 89 -2.31 -32.49 -11.77
CA THR A 89 -2.77 -33.14 -13.01
C THR A 89 -2.85 -34.68 -12.87
N ARG A 90 -2.52 -35.21 -11.69
CA ARG A 90 -2.62 -36.63 -11.33
C ARG A 90 -3.83 -36.87 -10.45
#